data_AF-A0A838E883-F1
#
_entry.id   AF-A0A838E883-F1
#
_cell.length_a   1.000
_cell.length_b   1.000
_cell.length_c   1.000
_cell.angle_alpha   90.00
_cell.angle_beta   90.00
_cell.angle_gamma   90.00
#
_symmetry.space_group_name_H-M   'P 1'
#
loop_
_entity.id
_entity.type
_entity.pdbx_description
1 polymer ?
#
loop_
_entity_poly.entity_id
_entity_poly.type
_entity_poly.pdbx_seq_one_letter_code
_entity_poly.pdbx_strand_id
1 'polypeptide(L)'
;MMLDFLRDQLWQFVGVAISVVSIVVSIIFSLKQRARKGLTYKIESTSLVSIKDKAKGKIQILYDLKPISDADLVLLKIWNSGNQPILQTDYEDPITFNFGSKTEILSHDVIETVPNNIKKR
;
A
#
# COMPACT_ATOMS: atom_id res chain seq x y z
N MET A 1 -2.49 0.91 -59.28
CA MET A 1 -1.20 0.36 -58.82
C MET A 1 -1.12 0.26 -57.29
N MET A 2 -1.19 1.36 -56.52
CA MET A 2 -1.10 1.28 -55.03
C MET A 2 -2.33 0.62 -54.36
N LEU A 3 -3.52 0.76 -54.94
CA LEU A 3 -4.77 0.16 -54.43
C LEU A 3 -4.95 -1.33 -54.77
N ASP A 4 -4.24 -1.82 -55.79
CA ASP A 4 -4.34 -3.22 -56.23
C ASP A 4 -3.64 -4.16 -55.26
N PHE A 5 -2.59 -3.67 -54.59
CA PHE A 5 -1.85 -4.38 -53.54
C PHE A 5 -2.69 -4.68 -52.30
N LEU A 6 -3.57 -3.76 -51.91
CA LEU A 6 -4.51 -3.94 -50.77
C LEU A 6 -5.67 -4.88 -51.09
N ARG A 7 -5.90 -5.18 -52.38
CA ARG A 7 -6.94 -6.10 -52.85
C ARG A 7 -6.48 -7.54 -52.97
N ASP A 8 -5.18 -7.81 -52.84
CA ASP A 8 -4.65 -9.16 -52.85
C ASP A 8 -5.16 -9.94 -51.62
N GLN A 9 -5.59 -11.17 -51.85
CA GLN A 9 -6.25 -12.00 -50.85
C GLN A 9 -5.34 -12.23 -49.62
N LEU A 10 -4.02 -12.28 -49.83
CA LEU A 10 -3.03 -12.35 -48.75
C LEU A 10 -3.03 -11.10 -47.86
N TRP A 11 -3.16 -9.89 -48.43
CA TRP A 11 -3.20 -8.64 -47.66
C TRP A 11 -4.49 -8.48 -46.86
N GLN A 12 -5.61 -9.00 -47.38
CA GLN A 12 -6.86 -9.05 -46.63
C GLN A 12 -6.74 -9.93 -45.39
N PHE A 13 -6.12 -11.12 -45.50
CA PHE A 13 -5.87 -11.99 -44.35
C PHE A 13 -4.95 -11.34 -43.31
N VAL A 14 -3.87 -10.68 -43.76
CA VAL A 14 -2.97 -9.94 -42.87
C VAL A 14 -3.73 -8.81 -42.15
N GLY A 15 -4.58 -8.07 -42.86
CA GLY A 15 -5.41 -7.02 -42.27
C GLY A 15 -6.38 -7.52 -41.21
N VAL A 16 -7.05 -8.65 -41.46
CA VAL A 16 -7.94 -9.29 -40.47
C VAL A 16 -7.16 -9.77 -39.26
N ALA A 17 -6.01 -10.42 -39.46
CA ALA A 17 -5.17 -10.90 -38.37
C ALA A 17 -4.69 -9.75 -37.47
N ILE A 18 -4.21 -8.65 -38.07
CA ILE A 18 -3.82 -7.43 -37.32
C ILE A 18 -5.01 -6.85 -36.56
N SER A 19 -6.20 -6.83 -37.17
CA SER A 19 -7.42 -6.32 -36.52
C SER A 19 -7.79 -7.15 -35.29
N VAL A 20 -7.78 -8.48 -35.40
CA VAL A 20 -8.07 -9.38 -34.27
C VAL A 20 -7.06 -9.17 -33.14
N VAL A 21 -5.77 -9.14 -33.46
CA VAL A 21 -4.71 -8.87 -32.47
C VAL A 21 -4.93 -7.51 -31.80
N SER A 22 -5.30 -6.49 -32.56
CA SER A 22 -5.55 -5.14 -32.02
C SER A 22 -6.71 -5.10 -31.04
N ILE A 23 -7.82 -5.83 -31.29
CA ILE A 23 -8.94 -5.84 -30.34
C ILE A 23 -8.55 -6.61 -29.07
N VAL A 24 -7.84 -7.73 -29.19
CA VAL A 24 -7.37 -8.51 -28.02
C VAL A 24 -6.47 -7.66 -27.15
N VAL A 25 -5.51 -6.95 -27.76
CA VAL A 25 -4.62 -6.03 -27.04
C VAL A 25 -5.44 -4.91 -26.38
N SER A 26 -6.37 -4.28 -27.11
CA SER A 26 -7.23 -3.22 -26.56
C SER A 26 -8.04 -3.68 -25.35
N ILE A 27 -8.60 -4.90 -25.40
CA ILE A 27 -9.36 -5.48 -24.29
C ILE A 27 -8.43 -5.70 -23.08
N ILE A 28 -7.25 -6.29 -23.27
CA ILE A 28 -6.28 -6.52 -22.19
C ILE A 28 -5.88 -5.21 -21.52
N PHE A 29 -5.56 -4.18 -22.31
CA PHE A 29 -5.19 -2.87 -21.79
C PHE A 29 -6.36 -2.22 -21.04
N SER A 30 -7.57 -2.27 -21.58
CA SER A 30 -8.77 -1.72 -20.95
C SER A 30 -9.06 -2.39 -19.61
N LEU A 31 -8.95 -3.72 -19.52
CA LEU A 31 -9.15 -4.46 -18.27
C LEU A 31 -8.08 -4.11 -17.23
N LYS A 32 -6.81 -3.94 -17.65
CA LYS A 32 -5.71 -3.61 -16.74
C LYS A 32 -5.69 -2.13 -16.32
N GLN A 33 -6.21 -1.22 -17.14
CA GLN A 33 -6.31 0.21 -16.86
C GLN A 33 -7.58 0.59 -16.09
N ARG A 34 -8.44 -0.37 -15.72
CA ARG A 34 -9.61 -0.08 -14.91
C ARG A 34 -9.19 0.68 -13.65
N ALA A 35 -9.85 1.82 -13.47
CA ALA A 35 -9.72 2.68 -12.31
C ALA A 35 -9.94 1.86 -11.02
N ARG A 36 -8.92 1.79 -10.18
CA ARG A 36 -8.92 1.10 -8.90
C ARG A 36 -8.29 2.00 -7.86
N LYS A 37 -9.08 2.39 -6.87
CA LYS A 37 -8.58 2.92 -5.60
C LYS A 37 -8.30 1.74 -4.68
N GLY A 38 -7.14 1.73 -4.03
CA GLY A 38 -6.75 0.67 -3.11
C GLY A 38 -5.89 1.24 -2.01
N LEU A 39 -6.31 1.08 -0.76
CA LEU A 39 -5.50 1.43 0.39
C LEU A 39 -4.96 0.13 0.99
N THR A 40 -3.65 0.06 1.22
CA THR A 40 -3.02 -1.12 1.80
C THR A 40 -2.06 -0.69 2.90
N TYR A 41 -1.89 -1.56 3.88
CA TYR A 41 -1.00 -1.33 4.99
C TYR A 41 -0.11 -2.55 5.25
N LYS A 42 1.00 -2.29 5.94
CA LYS A 42 1.92 -3.30 6.45
C LYS A 42 2.26 -2.95 7.89
N ILE A 43 2.25 -3.96 8.76
CA ILE A 43 2.60 -3.83 10.17
C ILE A 43 3.82 -4.70 10.40
N GLU A 44 4.88 -4.12 10.94
CA GLU A 44 6.05 -4.84 11.43
C GLU A 44 6.20 -4.52 12.91
N SER A 45 6.30 -5.55 13.76
CA SER A 45 6.48 -5.39 15.20
C SER A 45 7.79 -6.03 15.62
N THR A 46 8.61 -5.27 16.35
CA THR A 46 9.87 -5.75 16.93
C THR A 46 9.85 -5.48 18.42
N SER A 47 10.00 -6.53 19.23
CA SER A 47 10.08 -6.36 20.68
C SER A 47 11.41 -5.72 21.07
N LEU A 48 11.35 -4.56 21.71
CA LEU A 48 12.52 -3.84 22.21
C LEU A 48 12.91 -4.36 23.59
N VAL A 49 11.91 -4.66 24.40
CA VAL A 49 12.07 -5.09 25.78
C VAL A 49 11.05 -6.16 26.10
N SER A 50 11.54 -7.32 26.54
CA SER A 50 10.73 -8.36 27.13
C SER A 50 11.43 -8.92 28.37
N ILE A 51 10.84 -8.69 29.54
CA ILE A 51 11.41 -9.18 30.80
C ILE A 51 11.09 -10.67 30.92
N LYS A 52 12.09 -11.52 30.65
CA LYS A 52 11.98 -12.97 30.89
C LYS A 52 11.66 -13.25 32.35
N ASP A 53 10.84 -14.27 32.61
CA ASP A 53 10.30 -14.60 33.93
C ASP A 53 11.35 -14.70 35.05
N LYS A 54 12.58 -15.12 34.74
CA LYS A 54 13.68 -15.23 35.73
C LYS A 54 14.19 -13.88 36.27
N ALA A 55 14.00 -12.80 35.51
CA ALA A 55 14.39 -11.43 35.89
C ALA A 55 13.21 -10.61 36.42
N LYS A 56 11.99 -11.16 36.35
CA LYS A 56 10.76 -10.52 36.80
C LYS A 56 10.84 -10.23 38.31
N GLY A 57 10.68 -8.97 38.68
CA GLY A 57 10.80 -8.49 40.08
C GLY A 57 12.22 -8.18 40.56
N LYS A 58 13.26 -8.45 39.76
CA LYS A 58 14.65 -8.07 40.06
C LYS A 58 15.14 -6.87 39.24
N ILE A 59 14.54 -6.67 38.08
CA ILE A 59 14.89 -5.60 37.14
C ILE A 59 13.62 -4.80 36.86
N GLN A 60 13.72 -3.48 36.98
CA GLN A 60 12.67 -2.53 36.60
C GLN A 60 13.20 -1.70 35.45
N ILE A 61 12.42 -1.59 34.38
CA ILE A 61 12.74 -0.78 33.21
C ILE A 61 11.82 0.43 33.26
N LEU A 62 12.41 1.62 33.06
CA LEU A 62 11.71 2.89 33.12
C LEU A 62 11.75 3.55 31.73
N TYR A 63 10.61 4.07 31.29
CA TYR A 63 10.50 4.99 30.16
C TYR A 63 9.92 6.31 30.69
N ASP A 64 10.64 7.41 30.55
CA ASP A 64 10.26 8.72 31.12
C ASP A 64 9.83 8.64 32.60
N LEU A 65 10.64 7.96 33.41
CA LEU A 65 10.40 7.72 34.84
C LEU A 65 9.17 6.86 35.17
N LYS A 66 8.45 6.35 34.17
CA LYS A 66 7.35 5.39 34.35
C LYS A 66 7.83 3.96 34.17
N PRO A 67 7.48 3.04 35.06
CA PRO A 67 7.83 1.63 34.89
C PRO A 67 7.07 0.99 33.75
N ILE A 68 7.81 0.30 32.88
CA ILE A 68 7.29 -0.49 31.78
C ILE A 68 7.72 -1.96 31.97
N SER A 69 6.81 -2.89 31.70
CA SER A 69 7.11 -4.32 31.75
C SER A 69 7.62 -4.85 30.42
N ASP A 70 7.04 -4.36 29.34
CA ASP A 70 7.28 -4.81 27.96
C ASP A 70 7.12 -3.60 27.03
N ALA A 71 7.91 -3.56 25.96
CA ALA A 71 7.81 -2.52 24.94
C ALA A 71 8.11 -3.08 23.56
N ASP A 72 7.23 -2.74 22.61
CA ASP A 72 7.34 -3.12 21.21
C ASP A 72 7.46 -1.87 20.33
N LEU A 73 8.34 -1.94 19.34
CA LEU A 73 8.39 -0.98 18.24
C LEU A 73 7.48 -1.47 17.13
N VAL A 74 6.45 -0.69 16.81
CA VAL A 74 5.51 -0.99 15.72
C VAL A 74 5.74 -0.03 14.57
N LEU A 75 6.15 -0.57 13.42
CA LEU A 75 6.27 0.17 12.17
C LEU A 75 5.01 -0.04 11.33
N LEU A 76 4.24 1.04 11.16
CA LEU A 76 3.04 1.07 10.32
C LEU A 76 3.37 1.74 8.99
N LYS A 77 3.19 1.03 7.89
CA LYS A 77 3.29 1.58 6.54
C LYS A 77 1.93 1.57 5.89
N ILE A 78 1.51 2.71 5.34
CA ILE A 78 0.24 2.86 4.61
C ILE A 78 0.57 3.42 3.23
N TRP A 79 -0.03 2.87 2.18
CA TRP A 79 0.14 3.41 0.83
C TRP A 79 -1.09 3.14 -0.05
N ASN A 80 -1.21 3.95 -1.09
CA ASN A 80 -2.15 3.69 -2.16
C ASN A 80 -1.61 2.57 -3.06
N SER A 81 -2.25 1.41 -3.04
CA SER A 81 -1.94 0.26 -3.90
C SER A 81 -2.74 0.27 -5.22
N GLY A 82 -3.64 1.24 -5.39
CA GLY A 82 -4.42 1.47 -6.59
C GLY A 82 -3.69 2.28 -7.67
N ASN A 83 -4.36 2.45 -8.81
CA ASN A 83 -3.89 3.31 -9.92
C ASN A 83 -4.60 4.68 -9.94
N GLN A 84 -5.45 4.96 -8.95
CA GLN A 84 -6.11 6.25 -8.77
C GLN A 84 -5.79 6.84 -7.40
N PRO A 85 -5.60 8.16 -7.29
CA PRO A 85 -5.38 8.83 -6.02
C PRO A 85 -6.59 8.67 -5.10
N ILE A 86 -6.30 8.59 -3.79
CA ILE A 86 -7.29 8.62 -2.72
C ILE A 86 -7.27 10.04 -2.14
N LEU A 87 -8.38 10.76 -2.31
CA LEU A 87 -8.55 12.14 -1.88
C LEU A 87 -9.21 12.20 -0.49
N GLN A 88 -9.13 13.35 0.17
CA GLN A 88 -9.81 13.54 1.47
C GLN A 88 -11.32 13.35 1.38
N THR A 89 -11.91 13.64 0.23
CA THR A 89 -13.33 13.45 -0.06
C THR A 89 -13.72 11.97 -0.24
N ASP A 90 -12.74 11.06 -0.32
CA ASP A 90 -13.00 9.62 -0.48
C ASP A 90 -13.26 8.92 0.87
N TYR A 91 -13.08 9.61 2.00
CA TYR A 91 -13.31 9.06 3.33
C TYR A 91 -14.03 10.08 4.22
N GLU A 92 -15.00 9.59 5.00
CA GLU A 92 -15.70 10.39 6.01
C GLU A 92 -14.90 10.46 7.32
N ASP A 93 -14.29 9.33 7.70
CA ASP A 93 -13.54 9.19 8.95
C ASP A 93 -12.03 9.07 8.71
N PRO A 94 -11.20 9.55 9.65
CA PRO A 94 -9.76 9.37 9.60
C PRO A 94 -9.38 7.88 9.80
N ILE A 95 -8.26 7.48 9.19
CA ILE A 95 -7.68 6.15 9.41
C ILE A 95 -7.30 6.04 10.89
N THR A 96 -7.92 5.09 11.59
CA THR A 96 -7.73 4.88 13.03
C THR A 96 -7.09 3.52 13.29
N PHE A 97 -6.09 3.50 14.17
CA PHE A 97 -5.44 2.29 14.65
C PHE A 97 -5.84 2.03 16.10
N ASN A 98 -6.33 0.82 16.38
CA ASN A 98 -6.70 0.40 17.73
C ASN A 98 -5.69 -0.64 18.24
N PHE A 99 -5.01 -0.32 19.34
CA PHE A 99 -4.00 -1.17 19.98
C PHE A 99 -4.56 -1.98 21.18
N GLY A 100 -5.88 -2.00 21.35
CA GLY A 100 -6.57 -2.63 22.47
C GLY A 100 -6.64 -1.74 23.72
N SER A 101 -7.21 -2.27 24.80
CA SER A 101 -7.45 -1.53 26.05
C SER A 101 -6.32 -1.62 27.08
N LYS A 102 -5.32 -2.47 26.84
CA LYS A 102 -4.21 -2.74 27.77
C LYS A 102 -2.85 -2.29 27.24
N THR A 103 -2.86 -1.40 26.25
CA THR A 103 -1.65 -0.92 25.56
C THR A 103 -1.62 0.59 25.66
N GLU A 104 -0.48 1.15 26.02
CA GLU A 104 -0.22 2.58 26.01
C GLU A 104 0.75 2.90 24.87
N ILE A 105 0.45 3.92 24.06
CA ILE A 105 1.37 4.43 23.06
C ILE A 105 2.38 5.32 23.78
N LEU A 106 3.60 4.81 23.97
CA LEU A 106 4.67 5.55 24.65
C LEU A 106 5.17 6.73 23.82
N SER A 107 5.32 6.55 22.50
CA SER A 107 5.74 7.58 21.55
C SER A 107 5.33 7.20 20.13
N HIS A 108 5.19 8.20 19.24
CA HIS A 108 4.95 8.01 17.82
C HIS A 108 5.67 9.08 16.99
N ASP A 109 6.11 8.71 15.79
CA ASP A 109 6.58 9.68 14.79
C ASP A 109 6.33 9.18 13.37
N VAL A 110 6.21 10.12 12.45
CA VAL A 110 6.16 9.86 11.01
C VAL A 110 7.59 9.83 10.50
N ILE A 111 8.08 8.60 10.28
CA ILE A 111 9.45 8.30 9.86
C ILE A 111 9.71 8.75 8.41
N GLU A 112 8.79 8.42 7.49
CA GLU A 112 8.93 8.72 6.06
C GLU A 112 7.56 8.95 5.42
N THR A 113 7.51 9.85 4.44
CA THR A 113 6.35 10.04 3.56
C THR A 113 6.84 10.12 2.13
N VAL A 114 6.15 9.44 1.22
CA VAL A 114 6.46 9.53 -0.22
C VAL A 114 5.16 9.82 -0.96
N PRO A 115 5.05 10.97 -1.64
CA PRO A 115 6.00 12.10 -1.68
C PRO A 115 6.17 12.84 -0.34
N ASN A 116 7.35 13.45 -0.13
CA ASN A 116 7.76 14.10 1.13
C ASN A 116 6.89 15.32 1.55
N ASN A 117 6.00 15.80 0.67
CA ASN A 117 5.15 16.97 0.89
C ASN A 117 3.72 16.63 1.33
N ILE A 118 3.43 15.35 1.60
CA ILE A 118 2.19 14.97 2.28
C ILE A 118 2.27 15.54 3.70
N LYS A 119 1.65 16.71 3.91
CA LYS A 119 1.77 17.51 5.14
C LYS A 119 1.60 16.63 6.39
N LYS A 120 2.60 16.68 7.29
CA LYS A 120 2.42 16.37 8.71
C LYS A 120 1.43 17.41 9.25
N ARG A 121 0.17 17.04 9.47
CA ARG A 121 -0.79 17.87 10.18
C ARG A 121 -1.03 17.25 11.55
#